data_AF-A0A923EB35-F1
#
_entry.id   AF-A0A923EB35-F1
#
_cell.length_a   1.000
_cell.length_b   1.000
_cell.length_c   1.000
_cell.angle_alpha   90.00
_cell.angle_beta   90.00
_cell.angle_gamma   90.00
#
_symmetry.space_group_name_H-M   'P 1'
#
loop_
_entity.id
_entity.type
_entity.pdbx_description
1 polymer ?
#
loop_
_entity_poly.entity_id
_entity_poly.type
_entity_poly.pdbx_seq_one_letter_code
_entity_poly.pdbx_strand_id
1 'polypeptide(L)' 'MTRRSLHFHRPQNIKEYWIVNPIINTIQIYSLNDSGLYDLIDVAKNNGFISSKAMREFTVDVEEMFK' A
#
# COMPACT_ATOMS: atom_id res chain seq x y z
N MET A 1 -34.58 7.58 -2.65
CA MET A 1 -33.17 8.04 -2.50
C MET A 1 -32.25 6.85 -2.74
N THR A 2 -31.57 6.84 -3.88
CA THR A 2 -30.76 5.69 -4.34
C THR A 2 -29.46 5.62 -3.55
N ARG A 3 -29.29 4.58 -2.72
CA ARG A 3 -28.02 4.26 -2.09
C ARG A 3 -27.09 3.74 -3.19
N ARG A 4 -26.16 4.57 -3.68
CA ARG A 4 -25.08 4.10 -4.56
C ARG A 4 -24.14 3.23 -3.74
N SER A 5 -24.32 1.92 -3.82
CA SER A 5 -23.35 0.97 -3.31
C SER A 5 -22.15 0.97 -4.24
N LEU A 6 -21.03 1.56 -3.80
CA LEU A 6 -19.76 1.40 -4.48
C LEU A 6 -19.25 -0.02 -4.17
N HIS A 7 -19.52 -0.99 -5.05
CA HIS A 7 -18.96 -2.33 -4.90
C HIS A 7 -17.49 -2.30 -5.27
N PHE A 8 -16.62 -2.27 -4.27
CA PHE A 8 -15.19 -2.50 -4.45
C PHE A 8 -14.97 -3.98 -4.79
N HIS A 9 -14.88 -4.29 -6.08
CA HIS A 9 -14.48 -5.61 -6.56
C HIS A 9 -12.97 -5.76 -6.35
N ARG A 10 -12.57 -6.28 -5.17
CA ARG A 10 -11.17 -6.68 -4.95
C ARG A 10 -10.81 -7.78 -5.95
N PRO A 11 -9.77 -7.61 -6.78
CA PRO A 11 -9.14 -8.75 -7.43
C PRO A 11 -8.63 -9.64 -6.29
N GLN A 12 -9.14 -10.87 -6.19
CA GLN A 12 -8.91 -11.75 -5.03
C GLN A 12 -7.45 -12.21 -4.85
N ASN A 13 -6.50 -11.74 -5.66
CA ASN A 13 -5.13 -12.26 -5.74
C ASN A 13 -4.04 -11.16 -5.88
N ILE A 14 -4.25 -9.96 -5.34
CA ILE A 14 -3.18 -8.96 -5.33
C ILE A 14 -2.15 -9.36 -4.27
N LYS A 15 -0.91 -9.65 -4.69
CA LYS A 15 0.16 -10.04 -3.76
C LYS A 15 0.52 -8.94 -2.77
N GLU A 16 0.46 -7.69 -3.23
CA GLU A 16 0.87 -6.52 -2.47
C GLU A 16 0.13 -5.28 -2.95
N TYR A 17 -0.34 -4.43 -2.04
CA TYR A 17 -0.85 -3.11 -2.36
C TYR A 17 -0.31 -2.03 -1.42
N TRP A 18 -0.28 -0.81 -1.94
CA TRP A 18 0.33 0.33 -1.30
C TRP A 18 -0.75 1.38 -1.01
N ILE A 19 -0.79 1.88 0.21
CA ILE A 19 -1.61 3.02 0.60
C ILE A 19 -0.69 4.23 0.70
N VAL A 20 -0.92 5.21 -0.15
CA VAL A 20 -0.22 6.50 -0.14
C VAL A 20 -1.15 7.54 0.47
N ASN A 21 -0.71 8.20 1.53
CA ASN A 21 -1.41 9.30 2.19
C ASN A 21 -0.58 10.59 2.07
N PRO A 22 -0.89 11.46 1.08
CA PRO A 22 -0.16 12.71 0.85
C PRO A 22 -0.38 13.78 1.91
N ILE A 23 -1.44 13.70 2.73
CA ILE A 23 -1.71 14.73 3.75
C ILE A 23 -0.69 14.65 4.88
N ILE A 24 -0.20 13.44 5.16
CA ILE A 24 0.75 13.15 6.25
C ILE A 24 2.02 12.45 5.72
N ASN A 25 2.30 12.55 4.42
CA ASN A 25 3.46 11.99 3.73
C ASN A 25 3.78 10.56 4.18
N THR A 26 2.78 9.68 4.14
CA THR A 26 2.92 8.29 4.62
C THR A 26 2.67 7.31 3.49
N ILE A 27 3.50 6.28 3.40
CA ILE A 27 3.28 5.12 2.54
C ILE A 27 3.21 3.88 3.44
N GLN A 28 2.22 3.03 3.19
CA GLN A 28 2.04 1.76 3.89
C GLN A 28 1.95 0.64 2.88
N ILE A 29 2.65 -0.46 3.11
CA ILE A 29 2.62 -1.64 2.24
C ILE A 29 1.89 -2.77 2.96
N TYR A 30 0.92 -3.35 2.28
CA TYR A 30 0.20 -4.53 2.72
C TYR A 30 0.49 -5.70 1.78
N SER A 31 0.77 -6.87 2.34
CA SER A 31 1.01 -8.11 1.59
C SER A 31 -0.05 -9.14 1.92
N LEU A 32 -0.51 -9.86 0.89
CA LEU A 32 -1.37 -11.04 1.08
C LEU A 32 -0.54 -12.14 1.77
N ASN A 33 -1.08 -12.71 2.84
CA ASN A 33 -0.49 -13.82 3.58
C ASN A 33 -1.13 -15.16 3.18
N ASP A 34 -0.59 -16.25 3.72
CA ASP A 34 -1.04 -17.62 3.41
C ASP A 34 -2.48 -17.89 3.86
N SER A 35 -3.00 -17.10 4.80
CA SER A 35 -4.39 -17.16 5.27
C SER A 35 -5.36 -16.36 4.38
N GLY A 36 -4.88 -15.75 3.29
CA GLY A 36 -5.67 -14.91 2.40
C GLY A 36 -6.02 -13.53 3.00
N LEU A 37 -5.33 -13.12 4.06
CA LEU A 37 -5.48 -11.82 4.72
C LEU A 37 -4.32 -10.90 4.37
N TYR A 38 -4.49 -9.60 4.56
CA TYR A 38 -3.44 -8.62 4.28
C TYR A 38 -2.78 -8.15 5.57
N ASP A 39 -1.48 -8.38 5.68
CA ASP A 39 -0.66 -7.89 6.78
C ASP A 39 0.04 -6.61 6.37
N LEU A 40 0.11 -5.65 7.28
CA LEU A 40 0.97 -4.49 7.13
C LEU A 40 2.43 -4.94 7.27
N ILE A 41 3.20 -4.83 6.20
CA ILE A 41 4.58 -5.32 6.17
C ILE A 41 5.61 -4.19 6.32
N ASP A 42 5.27 -2.97 5.92
CA ASP A 42 6.16 -1.82 6.06
C ASP A 42 5.39 -0.50 6.10
N VAL A 43 5.97 0.50 6.76
CA VAL A 43 5.45 1.87 6.84
C VAL A 43 6.62 2.85 6.83
N ALA A 44 6.57 3.80 5.91
CA ALA A 44 7.48 4.95 5.90
C ALA A 44 6.67 6.23 6.00
N LYS A 45 7.12 7.15 6.86
CA LYS A 45 6.43 8.41 7.16
C LYS A 45 7.41 9.56 7.14
N ASN A 46 7.06 10.62 6.42
CA ASN A 46 7.83 11.83 6.15
C ASN A 46 9.11 11.59 5.35
N ASN A 47 9.90 10.57 5.69
CA ASN A 47 11.17 10.26 5.06
C ASN A 47 11.53 8.77 5.10
N GLY A 48 12.66 8.45 4.46
CA GLY A 48 13.22 7.11 4.37
C GLY A 48 12.86 6.39 3.07
N PHE A 49 13.21 5.11 3.04
CA PHE A 49 12.98 4.24 1.90
C PHE A 49 11.99 3.15 2.29
N ILE A 50 11.05 2.85 1.40
CA ILE A 50 10.10 1.76 1.57
C ILE A 50 10.21 0.81 0.38
N SER A 51 10.23 -0.50 0.63
CA SER A 51 10.56 -1.49 -0.40
C SER A 51 9.47 -2.53 -0.57
N SER A 52 9.22 -2.93 -1.82
CA SER A 52 8.28 -3.99 -2.13
C SER A 52 8.82 -5.34 -1.66
N LYS A 53 7.95 -6.14 -1.03
CA LYS A 53 8.21 -7.56 -0.75
C LYS A 53 7.96 -8.41 -1.98
N ALA A 54 6.99 -8.03 -2.81
CA ALA A 54 6.68 -8.71 -4.06
C ALA A 54 7.73 -8.47 -5.16
N MET A 55 8.36 -7.30 -5.18
CA MET A 55 9.38 -6.87 -6.13
C MET A 55 10.63 -6.38 -5.37
N ARG A 56 11.55 -7.29 -5.04
CA ARG A 56 12.68 -7.01 -4.12
C ARG A 56 13.61 -5.86 -4.54
N GLU A 57 13.63 -5.50 -5.82
CA GLU A 57 14.46 -4.40 -6.34
C GLU A 57 13.69 -3.07 -6.45
N PHE A 58 12.40 -3.06 -6.10
CA PHE A 58 11.58 -1.86 -6.12
C PHE A 58 11.58 -1.19 -4.74
N THR A 59 12.26 -0.05 -4.68
CA THR A 59 12.36 0.79 -3.50
C THR A 59 11.92 2.21 -3.87
N VAL A 60 11.20 2.86 -2.97
CA VAL A 60 10.73 4.23 -3.14
C VAL A 60 11.31 5.11 -2.05
N ASP A 61 11.93 6.22 -2.44
CA ASP A 61 12.26 7.32 -1.55
C ASP A 61 10.99 8.11 -1.22
N VAL A 62 10.63 8.12 0.06
CA VAL A 62 9.41 8.77 0.53
C VAL A 62 9.54 10.29 0.49
N GLU A 63 10.72 10.84 0.74
CA GLU A 63 10.93 12.29 0.63
C GLU A 63 10.81 12.74 -0.82
N GLU A 64 11.33 11.97 -1.77
CA GLU A 64 11.25 12.30 -3.19
C GLU A 64 9.82 12.17 -3.75
N MET A 65 9.05 11.17 -3.32
CA MET A 65 7.67 10.97 -3.78
C MET A 65 6.76 12.19 -3.48
N PHE A 66 6.96 12.84 -2.34
CA PHE A 66 6.08 13.91 -1.84
C PHE A 66 6.61 15.33 -2.08
N LYS A 67 7.70 15.50 -2.84
CA LYS A 67 8.24 16.82 -3.22
C LYS A 67 7.42 17.55 -4.28
#